data_AF-A0A9W4WBG3-F1
#
_entry.id   AF-A0A9W4WBG3-F1
#
_cell.length_a   1.000
_cell.length_b   1.000
_cell.length_c   1.000
_cell.angle_alpha   90.00
_cell.angle_beta   90.00
_cell.angle_gamma   90.00
#
_symmetry.space_group_name_H-M   'P 1'
#
loop_
_entity.id
_entity.type
_entity.pdbx_description
1 polymer ?
#
loop_
_entity_poly.entity_id
_entity_poly.type
_entity_poly.pdbx_seq_one_letter_code
_entity_poly.pdbx_strand_id
1 'polypeptide(L)'
;MEFLTPSFAEAEDLRPLAALGVHTQLLHYLNYLIAEPITAAITYRNGVLVQIPRPECMAIHKLVVADRRKEGPDSLKAHKDRMQASFLIEILAEDRPDDLREAYENAMATGPHWRDRINATLKRMPSVRTLLEQ
;
A
#
# COMPACT_ATOMS: atom_id res chain seq x y z
N MET A 1 -9.15 20.22 4.07
CA MET A 1 -8.84 19.20 3.05
C MET A 1 -7.35 18.95 3.13
N GLU A 2 -6.92 17.69 3.22
CA GLU A 2 -5.50 17.30 3.32
C GLU A 2 -5.04 16.81 1.93
N PHE A 3 -3.90 17.32 1.45
CA PHE A 3 -3.32 16.92 0.17
C PHE A 3 -2.08 16.07 0.40
N LEU A 4 -1.93 15.00 -0.37
CA LEU A 4 -0.84 14.04 -0.22
C LEU A 4 0.05 14.05 -1.45
N THR A 5 1.35 13.92 -1.27
CA THR A 5 2.31 13.76 -2.37
C THR A 5 3.32 12.67 -2.01
N PRO A 6 3.83 11.88 -2.98
CA PRO A 6 4.89 10.93 -2.69
C PRO A 6 6.14 11.62 -2.13
N SER A 7 6.73 11.00 -1.11
CA SER A 7 8.00 11.42 -0.54
C SER A 7 9.14 10.54 -1.02
N PHE A 8 10.23 11.18 -1.44
CA PHE A 8 11.53 10.56 -1.71
C PHE A 8 12.63 11.11 -0.79
N ALA A 9 12.28 12.05 0.10
CA ALA A 9 13.17 12.59 1.10
C ALA A 9 13.22 11.68 2.34
N GLU A 10 14.17 11.91 3.24
CA GLU A 10 14.25 11.15 4.50
C GLU A 10 13.02 11.38 5.40
N ALA A 11 12.50 12.61 5.43
CA ALA A 11 11.35 13.00 6.24
C ALA A 11 10.03 13.01 5.45
N GLU A 12 8.93 12.80 6.16
CA GLU A 12 7.55 13.02 5.72
C GLU A 12 7.05 14.37 6.25
N ASP A 13 7.65 15.46 5.76
CA ASP A 13 7.33 16.83 6.18
C ASP A 13 6.16 17.44 5.39
N LEU A 14 5.63 18.56 5.87
CA LEU A 14 4.69 19.38 5.09
C LEU A 14 5.47 20.26 4.12
N ARG A 15 5.11 20.23 2.84
CA ARG A 15 5.71 21.10 1.82
C ARG A 15 4.70 21.94 1.07
N PRO A 16 5.06 23.18 0.70
CA PRO A 16 4.18 23.99 -0.13
C PRO A 16 4.10 23.43 -1.55
N LEU A 17 2.88 23.26 -2.04
CA LEU A 17 2.59 22.98 -3.44
C LEU A 17 2.05 24.27 -4.08
N ALA A 18 2.99 25.12 -4.52
CA ALA A 18 2.70 26.48 -4.98
C ALA A 18 1.64 26.53 -6.09
N ALA A 19 1.64 25.55 -7.01
CA ALA A 19 0.68 25.47 -8.11
C ALA A 19 -0.79 25.39 -7.66
N LEU A 20 -1.05 24.89 -6.45
CA LEU A 20 -2.39 24.79 -5.87
C LEU A 20 -2.60 25.74 -4.67
N GLY A 21 -1.57 26.50 -4.27
CA GLY A 21 -1.65 27.39 -3.11
C GLY A 21 -1.90 26.67 -1.77
N VAL A 22 -1.53 25.39 -1.68
CA VAL A 22 -1.75 24.53 -0.49
C VAL A 22 -0.44 23.95 0.03
N HIS A 23 -0.49 23.37 1.24
CA HIS A 23 0.57 22.50 1.74
C HIS A 23 0.17 21.04 1.58
N THR A 24 1.12 20.21 1.16
CA THR A 24 0.96 18.77 0.99
C THR A 24 1.74 18.01 2.05
N GLN A 25 1.13 16.97 2.59
CA GLN A 25 1.81 15.98 3.42
C GLN A 25 2.58 15.02 2.51
N LEU A 26 3.89 14.93 2.72
CA LEU A 26 4.75 13.97 2.04
C LEU A 26 4.53 12.59 2.67
N LEU A 27 4.35 11.56 1.83
CA LEU A 27 4.20 10.18 2.26
C LEU A 27 5.11 9.25 1.48
N HIS A 28 6.00 8.55 2.19
CA HIS A 28 6.75 7.43 1.63
C HIS A 28 5.78 6.35 1.16
N TYR A 29 6.20 5.55 0.18
CA TYR A 29 5.46 4.41 -0.37
C TYR A 29 4.16 4.78 -1.12
N LEU A 30 3.72 6.05 -1.09
CA LEU A 30 2.55 6.50 -1.86
C LEU A 30 2.80 6.40 -3.38
N ASN A 31 4.04 6.64 -3.84
CA ASN A 31 4.43 6.50 -5.25
C ASN A 31 4.08 5.11 -5.80
N TYR A 32 4.24 4.06 -5.00
CA TYR A 32 3.94 2.69 -5.40
C TYR A 32 2.45 2.49 -5.73
N LEU A 33 1.55 3.17 -5.02
CA LEU A 33 0.11 3.06 -5.26
C LEU A 33 -0.39 3.87 -6.46
N ILE A 34 0.32 4.96 -6.80
CA ILE A 34 -0.14 5.92 -7.82
C ILE A 34 0.66 5.85 -9.12
N ALA A 35 1.65 4.95 -9.22
CA ALA A 35 2.47 4.81 -10.43
C ALA A 35 1.65 4.31 -11.62
N GLU A 36 0.83 3.28 -11.39
CA GLU A 36 0.01 2.64 -12.42
C GLU A 36 -1.39 2.36 -11.87
N PRO A 37 -2.21 3.39 -11.63
CA PRO A 37 -3.56 3.20 -11.15
C PRO A 37 -4.46 2.57 -12.23
N ILE A 38 -5.50 1.89 -11.78
CA ILE A 38 -6.57 1.40 -12.64
C ILE A 38 -7.79 2.28 -12.53
N THR A 39 -8.57 2.30 -13.60
CA THR A 39 -9.81 3.06 -13.65
C THR A 39 -10.97 2.25 -13.09
N ALA A 40 -11.75 2.85 -12.18
CA ALA A 40 -12.93 2.23 -11.59
C ALA A 40 -14.12 3.20 -11.60
N ALA A 41 -15.33 2.66 -11.72
CA ALA A 41 -16.56 3.44 -11.62
C ALA A 41 -17.11 3.36 -10.19
N ILE A 42 -17.30 4.50 -9.54
CA ILE A 42 -18.02 4.60 -8.27
C ILE A 42 -19.49 4.93 -8.57
N THR A 43 -20.41 4.17 -7.98
CA THR A 43 -21.86 4.32 -8.11
C THR A 43 -22.42 5.48 -7.28
N TYR A 44 -21.85 6.67 -7.43
CA TYR A 44 -22.36 7.90 -6.83
C TYR A 44 -23.13 8.74 -7.85
N ARG A 45 -24.42 9.00 -7.59
CA ARG A 45 -25.34 9.68 -8.53
C ARG A 45 -25.32 8.99 -9.90
N ASN A 46 -24.89 9.70 -10.95
CA ASN A 46 -24.83 9.20 -12.32
C ASN A 46 -23.56 8.39 -12.63
N GLY A 47 -22.76 8.06 -11.61
CA GLY A 47 -21.47 7.41 -11.75
C GLY A 47 -20.32 8.41 -11.85
N VAL A 48 -19.21 8.10 -11.20
CA VAL A 48 -17.97 8.88 -11.28
C VAL A 48 -16.83 7.95 -11.61
N LEU A 49 -16.06 8.29 -12.64
CA LEU A 49 -14.85 7.59 -13.00
C LEU A 49 -13.70 8.06 -12.10
N VAL A 50 -13.05 7.13 -11.41
CA VAL A 50 -11.93 7.43 -10.51
C VAL A 50 -10.74 6.54 -10.82
N GLN A 51 -9.56 7.00 -10.43
CA GLN A 51 -8.34 6.19 -10.42
C GLN A 51 -8.19 5.57 -9.03
N ILE A 52 -7.99 4.25 -8.98
CA ILE A 52 -7.69 3.51 -7.75
C ILE A 52 -6.39 2.72 -7.92
N PRO A 53 -5.67 2.42 -6.83
CA PRO A 53 -4.51 1.56 -6.92
C PRO A 53 -4.88 0.16 -7.40
N ARG A 54 -3.97 -0.49 -8.14
CA ARG A 54 -4.04 -1.92 -8.44
C ARG A 54 -4.23 -2.71 -7.14
N PRO A 55 -5.19 -3.66 -7.05
CA PRO A 55 -5.46 -4.41 -5.82
C PRO A 55 -4.23 -5.10 -5.22
N GLU A 56 -3.39 -5.69 -6.07
CA GLU A 56 -2.12 -6.34 -5.72
C GLU A 56 -1.13 -5.34 -5.11
N CYS A 57 -0.97 -4.15 -5.70
CA CYS A 57 -0.15 -3.09 -5.11
C CYS A 57 -0.73 -2.60 -3.79
N MET A 58 -2.05 -2.47 -3.66
CA MET A 58 -2.68 -2.10 -2.39
C MET A 58 -2.39 -3.16 -1.31
N ALA A 59 -2.51 -4.44 -1.64
CA ALA A 59 -2.26 -5.54 -0.72
C ALA A 59 -0.82 -5.53 -0.18
N ILE A 60 0.17 -5.42 -1.07
CA ILE A 60 1.59 -5.37 -0.68
C ILE A 60 1.92 -4.08 0.10
N HIS A 61 1.37 -2.94 -0.32
CA HIS A 61 1.52 -1.68 0.41
C HIS A 61 0.97 -1.77 1.84
N LYS A 62 -0.13 -2.48 2.07
CA LYS A 62 -0.69 -2.67 3.42
C LYS A 62 0.22 -3.46 4.34
N LEU A 63 1.00 -4.41 3.81
CA LEU A 63 2.04 -5.10 4.59
C LEU A 63 3.11 -4.12 5.09
N VAL A 64 3.52 -3.17 4.26
CA VAL A 64 4.48 -2.11 4.65
C VAL A 64 3.87 -1.18 5.70
N VAL A 65 2.65 -0.68 5.46
CA VAL A 65 2.00 0.29 6.36
C VAL A 65 1.71 -0.29 7.73
N ALA A 66 1.39 -1.59 7.83
CA ALA A 66 1.16 -2.26 9.10
C ALA A 66 2.37 -2.17 10.06
N ASP A 67 3.59 -2.29 9.55
CA ASP A 67 4.83 -2.15 10.31
C ASP A 67 5.17 -0.68 10.61
N ARG A 68 4.78 0.26 9.72
CA ARG A 68 5.07 1.69 9.87
C ARG A 68 4.21 2.45 10.88
N ARG A 69 3.22 1.81 11.52
CA ARG A 69 2.35 2.49 12.49
C ARG A 69 3.16 2.99 13.68
N LYS A 70 3.08 4.29 13.96
CA LYS A 70 3.78 4.93 15.10
C LYS A 70 3.34 4.36 16.44
N GLU A 71 2.09 3.91 16.53
CA GLU A 71 1.51 3.26 17.70
C GLU A 71 2.01 1.81 17.89
N GLY A 72 2.85 1.31 16.99
CA GLY A 72 3.45 -0.01 17.05
C GLY A 72 2.66 -1.10 16.32
N PRO A 73 3.28 -2.28 16.15
CA PRO A 73 2.74 -3.39 15.37
C PRO A 73 1.51 -4.07 16.02
N ASP A 74 1.30 -3.86 17.33
CA ASP A 74 0.14 -4.37 18.08
C ASP A 74 -1.02 -3.37 18.16
N SER A 75 -0.88 -2.20 17.52
CA SER A 75 -1.96 -1.22 17.46
C SER A 75 -3.16 -1.73 16.65
N LEU A 76 -4.36 -1.26 17.01
CA LEU A 76 -5.59 -1.55 16.26
C LEU A 76 -5.49 -1.17 14.77
N LYS A 77 -4.75 -0.09 14.46
CA LYS A 77 -4.50 0.33 13.07
C LYS A 77 -3.61 -0.67 12.34
N ALA A 78 -2.52 -1.13 12.95
CA ALA A 78 -1.64 -2.14 12.37
C ALA A 78 -2.38 -3.48 12.16
N HIS A 79 -3.21 -3.89 13.12
CA HIS A 79 -4.06 -5.07 12.97
C HIS A 79 -5.05 -4.91 11.81
N LYS A 80 -5.71 -3.75 11.69
CA LYS A 80 -6.61 -3.45 10.57
C LYS A 80 -5.88 -3.51 9.22
N ASP A 81 -4.68 -2.95 9.10
CA ASP A 81 -3.92 -3.01 7.86
C ASP A 81 -3.52 -4.45 7.50
N ARG A 82 -3.14 -5.27 8.48
CA ARG A 82 -2.90 -6.72 8.27
C ARG A 82 -4.14 -7.46 7.78
N MET A 83 -5.30 -7.19 8.38
CA MET A 83 -6.57 -7.79 7.94
C MET A 83 -6.93 -7.38 6.50
N GLN A 84 -6.74 -6.10 6.15
CA GLN A 84 -6.95 -5.63 4.78
C GLN A 84 -5.98 -6.27 3.79
N ALA A 85 -4.70 -6.44 4.16
CA ALA A 85 -3.72 -7.14 3.34
C ALA A 85 -4.11 -8.62 3.15
N SER A 86 -4.41 -9.34 4.23
CA SER A 86 -4.82 -10.75 4.20
C SER A 86 -5.99 -10.97 3.25
N PHE A 87 -7.05 -10.17 3.42
CA PHE A 87 -8.26 -10.28 2.61
C PHE A 87 -7.98 -10.10 1.10
N LEU A 88 -7.18 -9.11 0.73
CA LEU A 88 -6.82 -8.90 -0.68
C LEU A 88 -5.91 -10.02 -1.20
N ILE A 89 -4.92 -10.45 -0.42
CA ILE A 89 -3.96 -11.49 -0.83
C ILE A 89 -4.66 -12.83 -1.03
N GLU A 90 -5.58 -13.21 -0.14
CA GLU A 90 -6.34 -14.46 -0.23
C GLU A 90 -7.15 -14.52 -1.53
N ILE A 91 -7.85 -13.44 -1.89
CA ILE A 91 -8.63 -13.37 -3.15
C ILE A 91 -7.70 -13.35 -4.36
N LEU A 92 -6.63 -12.55 -4.31
CA LEU A 92 -5.71 -12.42 -5.45
C LEU A 92 -4.90 -13.68 -5.71
N ALA A 93 -4.59 -14.47 -4.67
CA ALA A 93 -3.91 -15.75 -4.83
C ALA A 93 -4.77 -16.77 -5.61
N GLU A 94 -6.10 -16.65 -5.54
CA GLU A 94 -7.04 -17.48 -6.31
C GLU A 94 -7.29 -16.90 -7.71
N ASP A 95 -7.66 -15.63 -7.80
CA ASP A 95 -8.16 -15.03 -9.04
C ASP A 95 -7.05 -14.52 -9.97
N ARG A 96 -5.95 -14.02 -9.40
CA ARG A 96 -4.88 -13.29 -10.12
C ARG A 96 -3.48 -13.57 -9.52
N PRO A 97 -3.05 -14.84 -9.41
CA PRO A 97 -1.82 -15.20 -8.70
C PRO A 97 -0.56 -14.61 -9.34
N ASP A 98 -0.53 -14.49 -10.67
CA ASP A 98 0.61 -13.92 -11.39
C ASP A 98 0.82 -12.43 -11.07
N ASP A 99 -0.26 -11.64 -11.06
CA ASP A 99 -0.22 -10.21 -10.72
C ASP A 99 0.22 -10.01 -9.26
N LEU A 100 -0.26 -10.87 -8.35
CA LEU A 100 0.12 -10.84 -6.94
C LEU A 100 1.61 -11.15 -6.76
N ARG A 101 2.10 -12.21 -7.42
CA ARG A 101 3.52 -12.59 -7.38
C ARG A 101 4.40 -11.50 -7.92
N GLU A 102 4.08 -10.94 -9.09
CA GLU A 102 4.83 -9.84 -9.69
C GLU A 102 4.88 -8.62 -8.75
N ALA A 103 3.74 -8.22 -8.16
CA ALA A 103 3.69 -7.10 -7.23
C ALA A 103 4.56 -7.34 -5.97
N TYR A 104 4.55 -8.56 -5.44
CA TYR A 104 5.37 -8.95 -4.30
C TYR A 104 6.86 -8.95 -4.63
N GLU A 105 7.26 -9.58 -5.74
CA GLU A 105 8.66 -9.63 -6.20
C GLU A 105 9.21 -8.22 -6.46
N ASN A 106 8.45 -7.37 -7.14
CA ASN A 106 8.82 -5.98 -7.41
C ASN A 106 9.02 -5.19 -6.10
N ALA A 107 8.12 -5.36 -5.12
CA ALA A 107 8.25 -4.72 -3.82
C ALA A 107 9.49 -5.21 -3.05
N MET A 108 9.79 -6.51 -3.11
CA MET A 108 10.99 -7.10 -2.49
C MET A 108 12.28 -6.64 -3.19
N ALA A 109 12.23 -6.40 -4.50
CA ALA A 109 13.36 -5.87 -5.29
C ALA A 109 13.60 -4.36 -5.08
N THR A 110 12.60 -3.60 -4.62
CA THR A 110 12.67 -2.14 -4.49
C THR A 110 13.77 -1.68 -3.53
N GLY A 111 14.00 -2.39 -2.41
CA GLY A 111 15.08 -2.06 -1.48
C GLY A 111 15.00 -2.71 -0.11
N PRO A 112 16.06 -2.58 0.72
CA PRO A 112 16.12 -3.24 2.03
C PRO A 112 15.00 -2.81 2.97
N HIS A 113 14.66 -1.52 3.01
CA HIS A 113 13.56 -1.04 3.85
C HIS A 113 12.19 -1.62 3.47
N TRP A 114 11.94 -1.94 2.20
CA TRP A 114 10.71 -2.62 1.79
C TRP A 114 10.72 -4.07 2.30
N ARG A 115 11.81 -4.80 2.04
CA ARG A 115 11.99 -6.19 2.47
C ARG A 115 11.86 -6.33 3.99
N ASP A 116 12.47 -5.46 4.76
CA ASP A 116 12.46 -5.54 6.22
C ASP A 116 11.04 -5.36 6.76
N ARG A 117 10.31 -4.35 6.26
CA ARG A 117 8.94 -4.05 6.70
C ARG A 117 7.95 -5.13 6.30
N ILE A 118 8.01 -5.59 5.05
CA ILE A 118 7.16 -6.68 4.58
C ILE A 118 7.42 -7.94 5.42
N ASN A 119 8.69 -8.32 5.62
CA ASN A 119 9.03 -9.48 6.42
C ASN A 119 8.60 -9.34 7.89
N ALA A 120 8.73 -8.14 8.48
CA ALA A 120 8.29 -7.88 9.85
C ALA A 120 6.79 -8.11 10.02
N THR A 121 5.98 -7.67 9.05
CA THR A 121 4.54 -7.92 9.03
C THR A 121 4.22 -9.40 8.79
N LEU A 122 4.86 -10.04 7.80
CA LEU A 122 4.62 -11.44 7.44
C LEU A 122 5.03 -12.44 8.54
N LYS A 123 5.98 -12.09 9.42
CA LYS A 123 6.27 -12.91 10.64
C LYS A 123 5.03 -13.12 11.51
N ARG A 124 4.05 -12.21 11.45
CA ARG A 124 2.80 -12.26 12.20
C ARG A 124 1.64 -12.85 11.38
N MET A 125 1.87 -13.21 10.12
CA MET A 125 0.85 -13.66 9.17
C MET A 125 1.37 -14.90 8.40
N PRO A 126 1.63 -16.03 9.08
CA PRO A 126 2.27 -17.18 8.46
C PRO A 126 1.47 -17.79 7.30
N SER A 127 0.13 -17.79 7.37
CA SER A 127 -0.73 -18.25 6.26
C SER A 127 -0.55 -17.40 5.01
N VAL A 128 -0.57 -16.08 5.17
CA VAL A 128 -0.38 -15.12 4.06
C VAL A 128 1.02 -15.19 3.48
N ARG A 129 2.04 -15.40 4.34
CA ARG A 129 3.41 -15.64 3.86
C ARG A 129 3.45 -16.84 2.90
N THR A 130 2.83 -17.95 3.27
CA THR A 130 2.79 -19.14 2.43
C THR A 130 2.13 -18.86 1.07
N LEU A 131 1.04 -18.08 1.03
CA LEU A 131 0.38 -17.71 -0.24
C LEU A 131 1.27 -16.87 -1.17
N LEU A 132 2.12 -16.00 -0.61
CA LEU A 132 3.03 -15.16 -1.40
C LEU A 132 4.29 -15.88 -1.88
N GLU A 133 4.64 -17.01 -1.26
CA GLU A 133 5.85 -17.79 -1.55
C GLU A 133 5.59 -19.02 -2.44
N GLN A 134 4.35 -19.19 -2.92
CA GLN A 134 3.94 -20.23 -3.88
C GLN A 134 4.23 -19.81 -5.33
#